data_AF-A0A5T1CY88-F1
#
_entry.id   AF-A0A5T1CY88-F1
#
_cell.length_a   1.000
_cell.length_b   1.000
_cell.length_c   1.000
_cell.angle_alpha   90.00
_cell.angle_beta   90.00
_cell.angle_gamma   90.00
#
_symmetry.space_group_name_H-M   'P 1'
#
loop_
_entity.id
_entity.type
_entity.pdbx_description
1 polymer ?
#
loop_
_entity_poly.entity_id
_entity_poly.type
_entity_poly.pdbx_seq_one_letter_code
_entity_poly.pdbx_strand_id
1 'polypeptide(L)'
;MGIFRIQAYFFALIIALFFVACDSGENFKALNGDKTYNFAYNGFEKSLKLNDKAQNFALVFFTKDCGVCKEQIPILQNLAKNYDFSIFVVLGDANDANDAKAWADEKGLSNLAMFYEKRAAKYLSSAIGEIYGVPVLSFFKEGKMDEKFIGLTPYSILEKEIKKVKS
;
A
#
# COMPACT_ATOMS: atom_id res chain seq x y z
N MET A 1 -40.77 13.56 36.06
CA MET A 1 -39.79 12.45 35.99
C MET A 1 -39.61 11.89 34.55
N GLY A 2 -39.92 12.66 33.50
CA GLY A 2 -39.79 12.21 32.09
C GLY A 2 -38.63 12.83 31.31
N ILE A 3 -38.19 14.04 31.69
CA ILE A 3 -37.17 14.80 30.95
C ILE A 3 -35.76 14.21 31.13
N PHE A 4 -35.43 13.71 32.33
CA PHE A 4 -34.14 13.07 32.62
C PHE A 4 -33.90 11.77 31.85
N ARG A 5 -34.96 11.02 31.52
CA ARG A 5 -34.85 9.75 30.80
C ARG A 5 -34.51 9.96 29.32
N ILE A 6 -35.10 10.98 28.70
CA ILE A 6 -34.88 11.31 27.28
C ILE A 6 -33.43 11.78 27.04
N GLN A 7 -32.85 12.55 27.97
CA GLN A 7 -31.45 12.98 27.92
C GLN A 7 -30.46 11.79 27.99
N ALA A 8 -30.75 10.78 28.80
CA ALA A 8 -29.93 9.58 28.91
C ALA A 8 -29.96 8.73 27.62
N TYR A 9 -31.12 8.60 26.97
CA TYR A 9 -31.22 7.88 25.69
C TYR A 9 -30.50 8.61 24.55
N PHE A 10 -30.56 9.94 24.51
CA PHE A 10 -29.86 10.73 23.49
C PHE A 10 -28.34 10.64 23.66
N PHE A 11 -27.84 10.66 24.89
CA PHE A 11 -26.42 10.50 25.19
C PHE A 11 -25.92 9.07 24.89
N ALA A 12 -26.73 8.05 25.19
CA ALA A 12 -26.43 6.66 24.83
C ALA A 12 -26.39 6.43 23.31
N LEU A 13 -27.26 7.10 22.55
CA LEU A 13 -27.28 7.04 21.09
C LEU A 13 -26.05 7.71 20.47
N ILE A 14 -25.59 8.83 21.02
CA ILE A 14 -24.35 9.50 20.60
C ILE A 14 -23.14 8.60 20.90
N ILE A 15 -23.06 7.99 22.08
CA ILE A 15 -21.99 7.04 22.42
C ILE A 15 -22.02 5.81 21.49
N ALA A 16 -23.19 5.27 21.19
CA ALA A 16 -23.32 4.16 20.26
C ALA A 16 -22.86 4.51 18.82
N LEU A 17 -23.11 5.74 18.38
CA LEU A 17 -22.63 6.25 17.07
C LEU A 17 -21.11 6.44 17.04
N PHE A 18 -20.46 6.76 18.16
CA PHE A 18 -19.00 6.85 18.25
C PHE A 18 -18.30 5.49 18.09
N PHE A 19 -18.96 4.37 18.39
CA PHE A 19 -18.38 3.02 18.23
C PHE A 19 -18.51 2.43 16.82
N VAL A 20 -19.26 3.06 15.90
CA VAL A 20 -19.38 2.60 14.51
C VAL A 20 -18.23 3.10 13.64
N ALA A 21 -17.44 4.07 14.12
CA ALA A 21 -16.32 4.67 13.38
C ALA A 21 -14.99 3.86 13.47
N CYS A 22 -15.05 2.54 13.65
CA CYS A 22 -13.90 1.66 13.44
C CYS A 22 -13.74 1.39 11.94
N ASP A 23 -13.33 2.40 11.18
CA ASP A 23 -12.83 2.22 9.80
C ASP A 23 -11.44 1.56 9.91
N SER A 24 -11.35 0.26 9.61
CA SER A 24 -10.22 -0.57 10.05
C SER A 24 -8.94 -0.43 9.22
N GLY A 25 -8.87 0.54 8.29
CA GLY A 25 -7.72 0.76 7.41
C GLY A 25 -7.63 2.18 6.85
N GLU A 26 -6.50 2.49 6.22
CA GLU A 26 -6.23 3.77 5.57
C GLU A 26 -6.56 3.71 4.07
N ASN A 27 -7.23 4.75 3.58
CA ASN A 27 -7.60 4.87 2.17
C ASN A 27 -6.57 5.72 1.41
N PHE A 28 -6.01 5.20 0.32
CA PHE A 28 -5.09 5.92 -0.56
C PHE A 28 -5.62 5.92 -2.00
N LYS A 29 -5.75 7.11 -2.60
CA LYS A 29 -6.05 7.24 -4.02
C LYS A 29 -4.76 6.99 -4.81
N ALA A 30 -4.80 6.08 -5.79
CA ALA A 30 -3.67 5.89 -6.69
C ALA A 30 -3.46 7.13 -7.56
N LEU A 31 -2.21 7.54 -7.79
CA LEU A 31 -1.90 8.68 -8.65
C LEU A 31 -2.27 8.42 -10.11
N ASN A 32 -1.99 7.21 -10.58
CA ASN A 32 -2.13 6.83 -11.99
C ASN A 32 -3.53 6.26 -12.31
N GLY A 33 -4.57 6.62 -11.54
CA GLY A 33 -5.94 6.22 -11.81
C GLY A 33 -6.96 6.75 -10.80
N ASP A 34 -8.23 6.41 -10.98
CA ASP A 34 -9.31 6.86 -10.08
C ASP A 34 -9.67 5.85 -8.99
N LYS A 35 -8.85 4.81 -8.83
CA LYS A 35 -9.06 3.79 -7.79
C LYS A 35 -8.49 4.25 -6.45
N THR A 36 -9.30 4.11 -5.41
CA THR A 36 -8.88 4.18 -4.02
C THR A 36 -8.69 2.77 -3.49
N TYR A 37 -7.60 2.56 -2.76
CA TYR A 37 -7.27 1.29 -2.12
C TYR A 37 -7.28 1.49 -0.61
N ASN A 38 -7.98 0.59 0.09
CA ASN A 38 -7.96 0.53 1.54
C ASN A 38 -6.88 -0.45 1.99
N PHE A 39 -6.00 -0.02 2.88
CA PHE A 39 -4.99 -0.85 3.51
C PHE A 39 -5.22 -0.91 5.01
N ALA A 40 -5.48 -2.10 5.55
CA ALA A 40 -5.72 -2.30 6.97
C ALA A 40 -4.56 -3.06 7.59
N TYR A 41 -3.68 -2.34 8.29
CA TYR A 41 -2.53 -2.91 8.99
C TYR A 41 -2.86 -3.26 10.45
N ASN A 42 -2.62 -4.51 10.83
CA ASN A 42 -2.65 -4.97 12.22
C ASN A 42 -1.23 -5.27 12.68
N GLY A 43 -0.67 -4.41 13.53
CA GLY A 43 0.68 -4.56 14.07
C GLY A 43 0.88 -5.74 15.02
N PHE A 44 -0.19 -6.22 15.67
CA PHE A 44 -0.13 -7.39 16.55
C PHE A 44 -0.02 -8.69 15.73
N GLU A 45 -0.87 -8.82 14.71
CA GLU A 45 -0.87 -10.00 13.82
C GLU A 45 0.20 -9.92 12.72
N LYS A 46 0.86 -8.76 12.57
CA LYS A 46 1.74 -8.42 11.46
C LYS A 46 1.08 -8.71 10.10
N SER A 47 -0.18 -8.29 9.96
CA SER A 47 -0.99 -8.51 8.77
C SER A 47 -1.40 -7.19 8.12
N LEU A 48 -1.43 -7.16 6.80
CA LEU A 48 -1.86 -6.04 5.97
C LEU A 48 -2.92 -6.53 4.99
N LYS A 49 -4.18 -6.14 5.20
CA LYS A 49 -5.28 -6.45 4.28
C LYS A 49 -5.42 -5.36 3.22
N LEU A 50 -5.90 -5.75 2.06
CA LEU A 50 -6.21 -4.87 0.93
C LEU A 50 -7.72 -4.93 0.69
N ASN A 51 -8.40 -3.79 0.69
CA ASN A 51 -9.86 -3.68 0.50
C ASN A 51 -10.63 -4.68 1.38
N ASP A 52 -10.31 -4.67 2.68
CA ASP A 52 -10.87 -5.53 3.74
C ASP A 52 -10.63 -7.04 3.56
N LYS A 53 -9.81 -7.43 2.57
CA LYS A 53 -9.53 -8.83 2.24
C LYS A 53 -8.06 -9.16 2.42
N ALA A 54 -7.81 -10.37 2.92
CA ALA A 54 -6.49 -11.00 2.89
C ALA A 54 -6.15 -11.37 1.45
N GLN A 55 -5.49 -10.47 0.72
CA GLN A 55 -5.16 -10.63 -0.70
C GLN A 55 -3.66 -10.76 -0.91
N ASN A 56 -3.28 -11.29 -2.07
CA ASN A 56 -1.90 -11.42 -2.50
C ASN A 56 -1.51 -10.21 -3.35
N PHE A 57 -0.46 -9.50 -2.96
CA PHE A 57 0.03 -8.32 -3.66
C PHE A 57 1.49 -8.05 -3.30
N ALA A 58 2.13 -7.12 -4.00
CA ALA A 58 3.43 -6.58 -3.62
C ALA A 58 3.37 -5.08 -3.37
N LEU A 59 4.13 -4.62 -2.39
CA LEU A 59 4.49 -3.22 -2.23
C LEU A 59 5.93 -3.01 -2.70
N VAL A 60 6.19 -1.89 -3.36
CA VAL A 60 7.52 -1.48 -3.81
C VAL A 60 7.76 -0.04 -3.41
N PHE A 61 8.79 0.20 -2.61
CA PHE A 61 9.17 1.53 -2.15
C PHE A 61 10.31 2.09 -2.99
N PHE A 62 10.14 3.34 -3.45
CA PHE A 62 11.12 4.08 -4.24
C PHE A 62 11.32 5.50 -3.71
N THR A 63 12.40 6.12 -4.17
CA THR A 63 12.62 7.57 -4.14
C THR A 63 12.96 8.07 -5.54
N LYS A 64 12.75 9.36 -5.82
CA LYS A 64 12.99 9.94 -7.15
C LYS A 64 14.46 9.86 -7.57
N ASP A 65 15.37 10.11 -6.62
CA ASP A 65 16.82 10.16 -6.86
C ASP A 65 17.53 8.79 -6.72
N CYS A 66 16.75 7.71 -6.74
CA CYS A 66 17.28 6.36 -6.63
C CYS A 66 17.78 5.83 -7.99
N GLY A 67 19.10 5.84 -8.20
CA GLY A 67 19.72 5.34 -9.43
C GLY A 67 19.35 3.89 -9.75
N VAL A 68 19.38 3.00 -8.75
CA VAL A 68 19.04 1.57 -8.92
C VAL A 68 17.54 1.33 -9.15
N CYS A 69 16.66 2.22 -8.70
CA CYS A 69 15.22 2.08 -8.89
C CYS A 69 14.85 2.17 -10.38
N LYS A 70 15.63 2.93 -11.17
CA LYS A 70 15.48 3.00 -12.63
C LYS A 70 15.57 1.63 -13.30
N GLU A 71 16.43 0.75 -12.81
CA GLU A 71 16.61 -0.60 -13.35
C GLU A 71 15.52 -1.56 -12.87
N GLN A 72 14.96 -1.32 -11.68
CA GLN A 72 13.89 -2.14 -11.11
C GLN A 72 12.54 -1.91 -11.82
N ILE A 73 12.25 -0.66 -12.23
CA ILE A 73 10.98 -0.27 -12.86
C ILE A 73 10.59 -1.14 -14.07
N PRO A 74 11.43 -1.30 -15.12
CA PRO A 74 11.04 -2.09 -16.29
C PRO A 74 10.78 -3.57 -15.95
N ILE A 75 11.48 -4.12 -14.94
CA ILE A 75 11.24 -5.48 -14.44
C ILE A 75 9.81 -5.57 -13.86
N LEU A 76 9.42 -4.61 -13.01
CA LEU A 76 8.09 -4.59 -12.39
C LEU A 76 6.96 -4.43 -13.41
N GLN A 77 7.18 -3.58 -14.42
CA GLN A 77 6.20 -3.41 -15.50
C GLN A 77 6.01 -4.68 -16.32
N ASN A 78 7.11 -5.38 -16.61
CA ASN A 78 7.05 -6.65 -17.32
C ASN A 78 6.32 -7.72 -16.49
N LEU A 79 6.57 -7.78 -15.18
CA LEU A 79 5.85 -8.68 -14.28
C LEU A 79 4.36 -8.36 -14.22
N ALA A 80 3.98 -7.08 -14.03
CA ALA A 80 2.58 -6.67 -14.00
C ALA A 80 1.83 -6.90 -15.32
N LYS A 81 2.56 -6.92 -16.45
CA LYS A 81 1.98 -7.25 -17.76
C LYS A 81 1.76 -8.76 -17.94
N ASN A 82 2.69 -9.59 -17.47
CA ASN A 82 2.66 -11.03 -17.70
C ASN A 82 1.90 -11.81 -16.63
N TYR A 83 1.70 -11.20 -15.46
CA TYR A 83 1.03 -11.81 -14.32
C TYR A 83 -0.14 -10.96 -13.86
N ASP A 84 -1.31 -11.58 -13.74
CA ASP A 84 -2.45 -10.99 -13.03
C ASP A 84 -2.14 -10.94 -11.52
N PHE A 85 -1.36 -9.95 -11.12
CA PHE A 85 -0.87 -9.77 -9.76
C PHE A 85 -0.74 -8.27 -9.47
N SER A 86 -1.27 -7.84 -8.33
CA SER A 86 -1.25 -6.42 -7.96
C SER A 86 0.12 -6.02 -7.42
N ILE A 87 0.79 -5.09 -8.11
CA ILE A 87 2.02 -4.45 -7.65
C ILE A 87 1.71 -2.97 -7.40
N PHE A 88 1.97 -2.52 -6.18
CA PHE A 88 1.75 -1.14 -5.75
C PHE A 88 3.09 -0.44 -5.51
N VAL A 89 3.26 0.72 -6.14
CA VAL A 89 4.45 1.56 -5.96
C VAL A 89 4.17 2.60 -4.89
N VAL A 90 5.12 2.81 -3.99
CA VAL A 90 5.09 3.83 -2.94
C VAL A 90 6.29 4.76 -3.15
N LEU A 91 6.03 5.99 -3.58
CA LEU A 91 7.05 7.02 -3.78
C LEU A 91 7.17 7.86 -2.51
N GLY A 92 8.30 7.76 -1.82
CA GLY A 92 8.47 8.32 -0.47
C GLY A 92 8.83 9.80 -0.39
N ASP A 93 9.28 10.40 -1.49
CA ASP A 93 9.94 11.72 -1.50
C ASP A 93 9.33 12.70 -2.52
N ALA A 94 8.10 12.45 -2.97
CA ALA A 94 7.35 13.41 -3.75
C ALA A 94 6.97 14.64 -2.91
N ASN A 95 7.07 15.83 -3.51
CA ASN A 95 6.64 17.08 -2.89
C ASN A 95 5.11 17.20 -2.91
N ASP A 96 4.51 16.88 -4.05
CA ASP A 96 3.07 16.93 -4.30
C ASP A 96 2.66 15.98 -5.44
N ALA A 97 1.37 15.99 -5.79
CA ALA A 97 0.83 15.13 -6.85
C ALA A 97 1.41 15.42 -8.24
N ASN A 98 1.72 16.69 -8.55
CA ASN A 98 2.25 17.08 -9.86
C ASN A 98 3.70 16.62 -10.01
N ASP A 99 4.50 16.77 -8.96
CA ASP A 99 5.86 16.26 -8.87
C ASP A 99 5.90 14.73 -9.01
N ALA A 100 5.03 14.03 -8.26
CA ALA A 100 4.89 12.58 -8.38
C ALA A 100 4.46 12.16 -9.79
N LYS A 101 3.58 12.92 -10.43
CA LYS A 101 3.05 12.63 -11.76
C LYS A 101 4.13 12.83 -12.82
N ALA A 102 4.88 13.92 -12.75
CA ALA A 102 5.99 14.18 -13.66
C ALA A 102 7.03 13.05 -13.61
N TRP A 103 7.38 12.60 -12.40
CA TRP A 103 8.27 11.46 -12.21
C TRP A 103 7.68 10.15 -12.76
N ALA A 104 6.41 9.85 -12.47
CA ALA A 104 5.76 8.65 -12.98
C ALA A 104 5.69 8.62 -14.51
N ASP A 105 5.38 9.75 -15.15
CA ASP A 105 5.33 9.89 -16.60
C ASP A 105 6.73 9.73 -17.21
N GLU A 106 7.77 10.35 -16.62
CA GLU A 106 9.17 10.19 -17.04
C GLU A 106 9.64 8.74 -16.98
N LYS A 107 9.23 8.00 -15.94
CA LYS A 107 9.59 6.59 -15.73
C LYS A 107 8.66 5.60 -16.43
N GLY A 108 7.60 6.07 -17.09
CA GLY A 108 6.62 5.24 -17.77
C GLY A 108 5.73 4.42 -16.84
N LEU A 109 5.57 4.78 -15.56
CA LEU A 109 4.87 4.02 -14.52
C LEU A 109 3.33 4.07 -14.59
N SER A 110 2.77 4.46 -15.72
CA SER A 110 1.32 4.68 -15.90
C SER A 110 0.46 3.42 -15.71
N ASN A 111 1.05 2.23 -15.77
CA ASN A 111 0.37 0.95 -15.61
C ASN A 111 0.40 0.36 -14.19
N LEU A 112 1.08 1.01 -13.25
CA LEU A 112 1.16 0.57 -11.85
C LEU A 112 0.43 1.57 -10.95
N ALA A 113 -0.37 1.04 -10.02
CA ALA A 113 -0.97 1.86 -8.99
C ALA A 113 0.13 2.41 -8.08
N MET A 114 0.15 3.73 -7.93
CA MET A 114 1.20 4.43 -7.19
C MET A 114 0.64 5.35 -6.12
N PHE A 115 1.28 5.38 -4.96
CA PHE A 115 0.97 6.27 -3.84
C PHE A 115 2.17 7.18 -3.57
N TYR A 116 1.94 8.49 -3.44
CA TYR A 116 3.01 9.49 -3.27
C TYR A 116 2.91 10.25 -1.95
N GLU A 117 1.76 10.15 -1.27
CA GLU A 117 1.52 10.90 -0.04
C GLU A 117 2.48 10.44 1.06
N LYS A 118 3.09 11.38 1.80
CA LYS A 118 3.96 11.06 2.95
C LYS A 118 3.29 10.13 3.96
N ARG A 119 1.97 10.27 4.16
CA ARG A 119 1.20 9.38 5.03
C ARG A 119 1.13 7.95 4.49
N ALA A 120 1.02 7.76 3.17
CA ALA A 120 1.02 6.44 2.55
C ALA A 120 2.39 5.77 2.71
N ALA A 121 3.47 6.51 2.45
CA ALA A 121 4.83 6.04 2.65
C ALA A 121 5.08 5.60 4.10
N LYS A 122 4.70 6.42 5.08
CA LYS A 122 4.82 6.10 6.50
C LYS A 122 3.95 4.92 6.92
N TYR A 123 2.68 4.90 6.55
CA TYR A 123 1.75 3.85 6.95
C TYR A 123 2.17 2.49 6.38
N LEU A 124 2.44 2.43 5.08
CA LEU A 124 2.79 1.17 4.40
C LEU A 124 4.19 0.68 4.76
N SER A 125 5.14 1.56 5.06
CA SER A 125 6.48 1.14 5.53
C SER A 125 6.43 0.51 6.93
N SER A 126 5.53 0.98 7.81
CA SER A 126 5.32 0.35 9.13
C SER A 126 4.88 -1.11 9.02
N ALA A 127 4.08 -1.43 7.99
CA ALA A 127 3.64 -2.80 7.71
C ALA A 127 4.77 -3.73 7.28
N ILE A 128 5.91 -3.16 6.83
CA ILE A 128 7.06 -3.92 6.34
C ILE A 128 8.31 -3.83 7.22
N GLY A 129 8.17 -3.30 8.44
CA GLY A 129 9.27 -3.17 9.40
C GLY A 129 10.23 -2.03 9.07
N GLU A 130 9.69 -0.89 8.64
CA GLU A 130 10.42 0.31 8.22
C GLU A 130 11.38 0.08 7.04
N ILE A 131 11.82 1.19 6.45
CA ILE A 131 12.75 1.20 5.32
C ILE A 131 13.89 2.19 5.57
N TYR A 132 15.12 1.75 5.29
CA TYR A 132 16.34 2.56 5.44
C TYR A 132 17.08 2.76 4.11
N GLY A 133 16.51 2.26 3.02
CA GLY A 133 17.04 2.33 1.66
C GLY A 133 15.97 1.93 0.66
N VAL A 134 16.22 2.18 -0.61
CA VAL A 134 15.34 1.83 -1.73
C VAL A 134 16.18 1.28 -2.90
N PRO A 135 15.62 0.40 -3.76
CA PRO A 135 14.26 -0.10 -3.71
C PRO A 135 14.04 -1.14 -2.61
N VAL A 136 12.82 -1.21 -2.07
CA VAL A 136 12.41 -2.29 -1.16
C VAL A 136 11.12 -2.91 -1.70
N LEU A 137 11.13 -4.22 -1.88
CA LEU A 137 9.99 -4.98 -2.39
C LEU A 137 9.52 -5.91 -1.29
N SER A 138 8.22 -5.96 -1.04
CA SER A 138 7.63 -6.89 -0.07
C SER A 138 6.42 -7.57 -0.67
N PHE A 139 6.38 -8.90 -0.58
CA PHE A 139 5.29 -9.73 -1.05
C PHE A 139 4.38 -10.10 0.11
N PHE A 140 3.08 -10.00 -0.12
CA PHE A 140 2.05 -10.40 0.82
C PHE A 140 1.31 -11.62 0.27
N LYS A 141 1.12 -12.64 1.12
CA LYS A 141 0.30 -13.81 0.88
C LYS A 141 -0.77 -13.88 1.97
N GLU A 142 -2.04 -13.86 1.58
CA GLU A 142 -3.20 -13.89 2.49
C GLU A 142 -3.08 -12.83 3.60
N GLY A 143 -2.64 -11.63 3.23
CA GLY A 143 -2.45 -10.50 4.13
C GLY A 143 -1.25 -10.61 5.08
N LYS A 144 -0.45 -11.68 5.06
CA LYS A 144 0.83 -11.74 5.78
C LYS A 144 1.98 -11.45 4.84
N MET A 145 3.02 -10.77 5.33
CA MET A 145 4.23 -10.62 4.54
C MET A 145 4.93 -11.98 4.42
N ASP A 146 5.16 -12.41 3.20
CA ASP A 146 5.79 -13.70 2.86
C ASP A 146 7.29 -13.53 2.57
N GLU A 147 7.69 -12.45 1.89
CA GLU A 147 9.08 -12.18 1.55
C GLU A 147 9.38 -10.68 1.42
N LYS A 148 10.62 -10.27 1.71
CA LYS A 148 11.11 -8.88 1.58
C LYS A 148 12.49 -8.84 0.94
N PHE A 149 12.62 -8.07 -0.14
CA PHE A 149 13.89 -7.80 -0.82
C PHE A 149 14.32 -6.35 -0.63
N ILE A 150 15.60 -6.15 -0.31
CA ILE A 150 16.23 -4.83 -0.20
C ILE A 150 17.24 -4.73 -1.34
N GLY A 151 17.10 -3.70 -2.19
CA GLY A 151 17.94 -3.48 -3.36
C GLY A 151 17.38 -4.07 -4.65
N LEU A 152 18.14 -3.87 -5.73
CA LEU A 152 17.76 -4.34 -7.07
C LEU A 152 17.61 -5.86 -7.06
N THR A 153 16.44 -6.34 -7.48
CA THR A 153 16.10 -7.76 -7.46
C THR A 153 15.82 -8.26 -8.89
N PRO A 154 16.50 -9.33 -9.34
CA PRO A 154 16.32 -9.87 -10.69
C PRO A 154 14.90 -10.35 -10.99
N TYR A 155 14.51 -10.29 -12.26
CA TYR A 155 13.20 -10.74 -12.76
C TYR A 155 12.85 -12.15 -12.30
N SER A 156 13.75 -13.13 -12.45
CA SER A 156 13.48 -14.54 -12.16
C SER A 156 13.16 -14.79 -10.67
N ILE A 157 13.74 -14.01 -9.77
CA ILE A 157 13.47 -14.10 -8.34
C ILE A 157 12.08 -13.55 -8.03
N LEU A 158 11.76 -12.36 -8.54
CA LEU A 158 10.44 -11.76 -8.35
C LEU A 158 9.33 -12.57 -9.02
N GLU A 159 9.58 -13.12 -10.19
CA GLU A 159 8.68 -14.01 -10.90
C GLU A 159 8.38 -15.29 -10.08
N LYS A 160 9.42 -15.89 -9.48
CA LYS A 160 9.27 -17.05 -8.61
C LYS A 160 8.38 -16.73 -7.41
N GLU A 161 8.59 -15.58 -6.76
CA GLU A 161 7.75 -15.18 -5.63
C GLU A 161 6.31 -14.90 -6.05
N ILE A 162 6.06 -14.24 -7.19
CA ILE A 162 4.70 -14.07 -7.72
C ILE A 162 4.02 -15.42 -7.93
N LYS A 163 4.71 -16.41 -8.49
CA LYS A 163 4.16 -17.76 -8.70
C LYS A 163 3.84 -18.46 -7.37
N LYS A 164 4.72 -18.32 -6.36
CA LYS A 164 4.56 -18.91 -5.02
C LYS A 164 3.40 -18.29 -4.23
N VAL A 165 3.21 -16.97 -4.33
CA VAL A 165 2.09 -16.31 -3.62
C VAL A 165 0.76 -16.54 -4.32
N LYS A 166 0.74 -16.78 -5.63
CA LYS A 166 -0.49 -17.10 -6.39
C LYS A 166 -0.96 -18.55 -6.26
N SER A 167 -0.08 -19.49 -5.94
CA SER A 167 -0.41 -20.90 -5.68
C SER A 167 -1.00 -21.12 -4.30
#